data_AF-A0A0J9ERX6-F1
#
_entry.id   AF-A0A0J9ERX6-F1
#
_cell.length_a   1.000
_cell.length_b   1.000
_cell.length_c   1.000
_cell.angle_alpha   90.00
_cell.angle_beta   90.00
_cell.angle_gamma   90.00
#
_symmetry.space_group_name_H-M   'P 1'
#
loop_
_entity.id
_entity.type
_entity.pdbx_description
1 polymer ?
#
loop_
_entity_poly.entity_id
_entity_poly.type
_entity_poly.pdbx_seq_one_letter_code
_entity_poly.pdbx_strand_id
1 'polypeptide(L)'
;SDIIKIESLCEIHFYQKLVNFIFFKIIFTYLICEIDERNHQFQYSILNIIQVTAEFTLITLFKYNIKIITYYNCVTLTVRNTQLIINIVKTLR
;
A
#
# COMPACT_ATOMS: atom_id res chain seq x y z
N SER A 1 4.43 18.54 -16.68
CA SER A 1 4.80 18.12 -18.04
C SER A 1 4.03 16.86 -18.39
N ASP A 2 3.50 16.73 -19.61
CA ASP A 2 2.75 15.54 -20.03
C ASP A 2 3.61 14.26 -20.02
N ILE A 3 4.93 14.39 -20.13
CA ILE A 3 5.91 13.30 -20.00
C ILE A 3 5.76 12.56 -18.66
N ILE A 4 5.69 13.30 -17.55
CA ILE A 4 5.57 12.73 -16.19
C ILE A 4 4.26 11.94 -16.04
N LYS A 5 3.18 12.39 -16.69
CA LYS A 5 1.88 11.69 -16.65
C LYS A 5 1.94 10.38 -17.43
N ILE A 6 2.61 10.36 -18.58
CA ILE A 6 2.79 9.16 -19.42
C ILE A 6 3.64 8.13 -18.67
N GLU A 7 4.75 8.54 -18.06
CA GLU A 7 5.60 7.68 -17.24
C GLU A 7 4.80 7.04 -16.09
N SER A 8 4.02 7.85 -15.37
CA SER A 8 3.16 7.36 -14.27
C SER A 8 2.15 6.30 -14.74
N LEU A 9 1.55 6.48 -15.92
CA LEU A 9 0.60 5.50 -16.48
C LEU A 9 1.30 4.19 -16.86
N CYS A 10 2.52 4.27 -17.41
CA CYS A 10 3.33 3.09 -17.72
C CYS A 10 3.71 2.32 -16.44
N GLU A 11 4.09 3.01 -15.37
CA GLU A 11 4.38 2.38 -14.08
C GLU A 11 3.15 1.67 -13.50
N ILE A 12 1.99 2.32 -13.50
CA ILE A 12 0.73 1.70 -13.05
C ILE A 12 0.44 0.44 -13.85
N HIS A 13 0.58 0.48 -15.18
CA HIS A 13 0.35 -0.67 -16.04
C HIS A 13 1.32 -1.82 -15.73
N PHE A 14 2.59 -1.49 -15.50
CA PHE A 14 3.62 -2.46 -15.12
C PHE A 14 3.28 -3.15 -13.79
N TYR A 15 3.02 -2.38 -12.73
CA TYR A 15 2.72 -2.93 -11.41
C TYR A 15 1.39 -3.69 -11.35
N GLN A 16 0.40 -3.34 -12.18
CA GLN A 16 -0.85 -4.10 -12.27
C GLN A 16 -0.65 -5.50 -12.87
N LYS A 17 0.37 -5.69 -13.72
CA LYS A 17 0.72 -7.00 -14.31
C LYS A 17 1.72 -7.78 -13.47
N LEU A 18 2.41 -7.13 -12.54
CA LEU A 18 3.41 -7.75 -11.69
C LEU A 18 2.74 -8.64 -10.64
N VAL A 19 3.14 -9.91 -10.57
CA VAL A 19 2.66 -10.87 -9.56
C VAL A 19 3.55 -10.88 -8.31
N ASN A 20 4.75 -10.27 -8.39
CA ASN A 20 5.72 -10.24 -7.30
C ASN A 20 5.36 -9.21 -6.22
N PHE A 21 5.95 -9.38 -5.04
CA PHE A 21 5.88 -8.38 -3.97
C PHE A 21 6.49 -7.05 -4.40
N ILE A 22 5.86 -5.97 -3.97
CA ILE A 22 6.34 -4.61 -4.19
C ILE A 22 7.45 -4.31 -3.17
N PHE A 23 7.29 -4.72 -1.90
CA PHE A 23 8.29 -4.45 -0.89
C PHE A 23 9.44 -5.46 -0.94
N PHE A 24 10.65 -4.95 -0.74
CA PHE A 24 11.82 -5.78 -0.64
C PHE A 24 11.80 -6.57 0.69
N LYS A 25 11.91 -7.90 0.62
CA LYS A 25 11.76 -8.79 1.78
C LYS A 25 12.67 -8.44 2.96
N ILE A 26 13.92 -8.07 2.70
CA ILE A 26 14.89 -7.76 3.75
C ILE A 26 14.46 -6.50 4.52
N ILE A 27 14.06 -5.45 3.79
CA ILE A 27 13.62 -4.18 4.39
C ILE A 27 12.34 -4.41 5.19
N PHE A 28 11.38 -5.16 4.63
CA PHE A 28 10.13 -5.46 5.32
C PHE A 28 10.34 -6.30 6.58
N THR A 29 11.22 -7.30 6.52
CA THR A 29 11.58 -8.11 7.70
C THR A 29 12.20 -7.25 8.80
N TYR A 30 13.13 -6.36 8.44
CA TYR A 30 13.74 -5.43 9.38
C TYR A 30 12.68 -4.53 10.05
N LEU A 31 11.73 -3.99 9.27
CA LEU A 31 10.62 -3.20 9.79
C LEU A 31 9.77 -3.98 10.80
N ILE A 32 9.43 -5.24 10.52
CA ILE A 32 8.66 -6.07 11.45
C ILE A 32 9.44 -6.31 12.75
N CYS A 33 10.74 -6.62 12.66
CA CYS A 33 11.58 -6.81 13.84
C CYS A 33 11.69 -5.55 14.68
N GLU A 34 11.75 -4.36 14.07
CA GLU A 34 11.77 -3.09 14.80
C GLU A 34 10.43 -2.78 15.47
N ILE A 35 9.29 -3.07 14.80
CA ILE A 35 7.95 -2.89 15.38
C ILE A 35 7.72 -3.83 16.57
N ASP A 36 8.21 -5.07 16.46
CA ASP A 36 8.11 -6.07 17.52
C ASP A 36 9.19 -5.91 18.61
N GLU A 37 9.93 -4.78 18.61
CA GLU A 37 11.01 -4.47 19.56
C GLU A 37 12.10 -5.57 19.63
N ARG A 38 12.23 -6.38 18.57
CA ARG A 38 13.11 -7.56 18.48
C ARG A 38 12.82 -8.62 19.55
N ASN A 39 11.59 -8.63 20.09
CA ASN A 39 11.20 -9.52 21.17
C ASN A 39 10.85 -10.94 20.70
N HIS A 40 10.50 -11.14 19.41
CA HIS A 40 10.18 -12.46 18.87
C HIS A 40 11.03 -12.85 17.65
N GLN A 41 11.36 -14.14 17.57
CA GLN A 41 11.88 -14.75 16.35
C GLN A 41 10.71 -15.28 15.52
N PHE A 42 10.38 -14.56 14.45
CA PHE A 42 9.34 -14.99 13.52
C PHE A 42 9.83 -16.11 12.60
N GLN A 43 8.99 -17.11 12.37
CA GLN A 43 9.20 -18.06 11.27
C GLN A 43 9.13 -17.34 9.92
N TYR A 44 9.91 -17.80 8.95
CA TYR A 44 9.90 -17.24 7.60
C TYR A 44 8.50 -17.25 6.95
N SER A 45 7.73 -18.32 7.17
CA SER A 45 6.34 -18.44 6.70
C SER A 45 5.45 -17.34 7.28
N ILE A 46 5.61 -17.01 8.56
CA ILE A 46 4.86 -15.95 9.24
C ILE A 46 5.21 -14.60 8.65
N LEU A 47 6.51 -14.29 8.49
CA LEU A 47 6.96 -13.03 7.87
C LEU A 47 6.40 -12.86 6.45
N ASN A 48 6.37 -13.93 5.66
CA ASN A 48 5.80 -13.91 4.31
C ASN A 48 4.28 -13.65 4.33
N ILE A 49 3.53 -14.25 5.27
CA ILE A 49 2.09 -13.99 5.43
C ILE A 49 1.83 -12.54 5.84
N ILE A 50 2.62 -12.00 6.79
CA ILE A 50 2.51 -10.60 7.20
C ILE A 50 2.75 -9.68 6.01
N GLN A 51 3.78 -9.94 5.21
CA GLN A 51 4.08 -9.13 4.02
C GLN A 51 2.95 -9.19 2.98
N VAL A 52 2.46 -10.39 2.63
CA VAL A 52 1.32 -10.56 1.71
C VAL A 52 0.12 -9.77 2.21
N THR A 53 -0.19 -9.88 3.50
CA THR A 53 -1.36 -9.23 4.11
C THR A 53 -1.20 -7.71 4.11
N ALA A 54 -0.01 -7.20 4.43
CA ALA A 54 0.27 -5.77 4.46
C ALA A 54 0.17 -5.15 3.05
N GLU A 55 0.80 -5.75 2.04
CA GLU A 55 0.72 -5.27 0.66
C GLU A 55 -0.71 -5.32 0.13
N PHE A 56 -1.43 -6.42 0.37
CA PHE A 56 -2.84 -6.53 -0.02
C PHE A 56 -3.73 -5.46 0.62
N THR A 57 -3.51 -5.20 1.92
CA THR A 57 -4.24 -4.16 2.66
C THR A 57 -3.95 -2.77 2.09
N LEU A 58 -2.69 -2.48 1.79
CA LEU A 58 -2.29 -1.19 1.20
C LEU A 58 -2.83 -1.00 -0.21
N ILE A 59 -2.77 -2.03 -1.08
CA ILE A 59 -3.35 -1.99 -2.43
C ILE A 59 -4.85 -1.70 -2.35
N THR A 60 -5.55 -2.35 -1.43
CA THR A 60 -6.97 -2.13 -1.19
C THR A 60 -7.23 -0.69 -0.73
N LEU A 61 -6.44 -0.19 0.22
CA LEU A 61 -6.51 1.20 0.70
C LEU A 61 -6.29 2.21 -0.43
N PHE A 62 -5.27 2.01 -1.27
CA PHE A 62 -5.00 2.87 -2.44
C PHE A 62 -6.15 2.86 -3.44
N LYS A 63 -6.76 1.70 -3.70
CA LYS A 63 -7.92 1.59 -4.59
C LYS A 63 -9.09 2.44 -4.11
N TYR A 64 -9.40 2.43 -2.80
CA TYR A 64 -10.48 3.26 -2.26
C TYR A 64 -10.13 4.75 -2.25
N ASN A 65 -8.88 5.08 -1.95
CA ASN A 65 -8.37 6.45 -2.05
C ASN A 65 -8.51 7.02 -3.46
N ILE A 66 -8.17 6.24 -4.50
CA ILE A 66 -8.35 6.64 -5.90
C ILE A 66 -9.82 6.92 -6.19
N LYS A 67 -10.75 6.07 -5.74
CA LYS A 67 -12.20 6.32 -5.91
C LYS A 67 -12.64 7.63 -5.28
N ILE A 68 -12.16 7.98 -4.10
CA ILE A 68 -12.48 9.24 -3.43
C ILE A 68 -11.94 10.44 -4.19
N ILE A 69 -10.68 10.41 -4.64
CA ILE A 69 -10.14 11.56 -5.39
C ILE A 69 -10.88 11.74 -6.71
N THR A 70 -11.25 10.65 -7.39
CA THR A 70 -12.06 10.71 -8.61
C THR A 70 -13.44 11.30 -8.32
N TYR A 71 -14.09 10.92 -7.21
CA TYR A 71 -15.37 11.50 -6.78
C TYR A 71 -15.28 13.02 -6.58
N TYR A 72 -14.17 13.52 -6.04
CA TYR A 72 -13.91 14.95 -5.86
C TYR A 72 -13.24 15.63 -7.07
N ASN A 73 -13.22 15.00 -8.25
CA ASN A 73 -12.57 15.51 -9.46
C ASN A 73 -11.09 15.89 -9.27
N CYS A 74 -10.41 15.22 -8.34
CA CYS A 74 -9.00 15.38 -8.04
C CYS A 74 -8.18 14.28 -8.72
N VAL A 75 -6.97 14.63 -9.16
CA VAL A 75 -6.01 13.70 -9.79
C VAL A 75 -4.83 13.36 -8.89
N THR A 76 -4.68 14.07 -7.77
CA THR A 76 -3.58 13.87 -6.82
C THR A 76 -4.11 13.30 -5.51
N LEU A 77 -3.53 12.18 -5.08
CA LEU A 77 -3.78 11.60 -3.78
C LEU A 77 -3.01 12.38 -2.70
N THR A 78 -3.70 12.77 -1.63
CA THR A 78 -3.10 13.46 -0.49
C THR A 78 -3.34 12.69 0.80
N VAL A 79 -2.57 13.02 1.85
CA VAL A 79 -2.73 12.45 3.20
C VAL A 79 -4.15 12.66 3.74
N ARG A 80 -4.81 13.78 3.43
CA ARG A 80 -6.20 14.05 3.84
C ARG A 80 -7.18 13.01 3.29
N ASN A 81 -6.99 12.57 2.05
CA ASN A 81 -7.86 11.56 1.43
C ASN A 81 -7.68 10.20 2.13
N THR A 82 -6.43 9.84 2.43
CA THR A 82 -6.11 8.62 3.19
C THR A 82 -6.72 8.65 4.58
N GLN A 83 -6.62 9.79 5.28
CA GLN A 83 -7.22 9.95 6.60
C GLN A 83 -8.75 9.80 6.55
N LEU A 84 -9.39 10.36 5.52
CA LEU A 84 -10.84 10.22 5.31
C LEU A 84 -11.24 8.76 5.13
N ILE A 85 -10.55 8.00 4.28
CA ILE A 85 -10.83 6.55 4.11
C ILE A 85 -10.65 5.79 5.42
N ILE A 86 -9.56 6.02 6.14
CA ILE A 86 -9.30 5.34 7.42
C ILE A 86 -10.43 5.63 8.40
N ASN A 87 -10.90 6.88 8.48
CA ASN A 87 -12.01 7.25 9.35
C ASN A 87 -13.32 6.55 8.95
N ILE A 88 -13.63 6.49 7.65
CA ILE A 88 -14.81 5.76 7.14
C ILE A 88 -14.72 4.27 7.51
N VAL A 89 -13.58 3.62 7.26
CA VAL A 89 -13.37 2.20 7.59
C VAL A 89 -13.50 1.96 9.09
N LYS A 90 -12.98 2.86 9.93
CA LYS A 90 -13.13 2.78 11.39
C LYS A 90 -14.58 2.91 11.85
N THR A 91 -15.40 3.75 11.20
CA THR A 91 -16.81 3.92 11.54
C THR A 91 -17.68 2.75 11.11
N LEU A 92 -17.31 2.06 10.03
CA LEU A 92 -18.05 0.89 9.53
C LEU A 92 -17.72 -0.40 10.29
N ARG A 93 -16.64 -0.42 11.07
CA ARG A 93 -16.23 -1.54 11.92
C ARG A 93 -16.84 -1.41 13.32
#